data_AF-A0A7X2MQ10-F1
#
_entry.id   AF-A0A7X2MQ10-F1
#
_cell.length_a   1.000
_cell.length_b   1.000
_cell.length_c   1.000
_cell.angle_alpha   90.00
_cell.angle_beta   90.00
_cell.angle_gamma   90.00
#
_symmetry.space_group_name_H-M   'P 1'
#
loop_
_entity.id
_entity.type
_entity.pdbx_description
1 polymer ?
#
loop_
_entity_poly.entity_id
_entity_poly.type
_entity_poly.pdbx_seq_one_letter_code
_entity_poly.pdbx_strand_id
1 'polypeptide(L)'
;MKALKPRQPQTLAKRLGLLQDALNNSLAWIESSREQSPRLALEAETLTLQLRQARVQTQALAQQVARPVTLALFGQSQAGKAWLLNEMVADAQGQLVTRMGDKLLNWFQHINP
;
A
#
# COMPACT_ATOMS: atom_id res chain seq x y z
N MET A 1 10.14 21.20 -28.01
CA MET A 1 10.40 20.71 -26.63
C MET A 1 9.45 19.56 -26.35
N LYS A 2 9.93 18.33 -26.09
CA LYS A 2 9.05 17.19 -25.78
C LYS A 2 8.41 17.41 -24.41
N ALA A 3 7.08 17.48 -24.36
CA ALA A 3 6.35 17.56 -23.11
C ALA A 3 6.61 16.29 -22.27
N LEU A 4 7.34 16.45 -21.17
CA LEU A 4 7.49 15.40 -20.17
C LEU A 4 6.13 15.22 -19.49
N LYS A 5 5.45 14.12 -19.77
CA LYS A 5 4.23 13.75 -19.03
C LYS A 5 4.56 13.74 -17.54
N PRO A 6 3.75 14.37 -16.67
CA PRO A 6 4.01 14.35 -15.24
C PRO A 6 4.07 12.90 -14.76
N ARG A 7 5.17 12.54 -14.10
CA ARG A 7 5.39 11.21 -13.52
C ARG A 7 4.26 10.97 -12.52
N GLN A 8 3.30 10.13 -12.88
CA GLN A 8 2.21 9.76 -11.98
C GLN A 8 2.82 9.28 -10.66
N PRO A 9 2.44 9.86 -9.50
CA PRO A 9 2.97 9.44 -8.22
C PRO A 9 2.59 7.98 -7.99
N GLN A 10 3.61 7.10 -7.95
CA GLN A 10 3.37 5.70 -7.65
C GLN A 10 2.87 5.58 -6.21
N THR A 11 1.79 4.83 -6.00
CA THR A 11 1.25 4.53 -4.66
C THR A 11 2.31 3.82 -3.81
N LEU A 12 2.24 3.98 -2.48
CA LEU A 12 3.16 3.33 -1.55
C LEU A 12 3.18 1.81 -1.74
N ALA A 13 2.00 1.19 -1.93
CA ALA A 13 1.86 -0.23 -2.22
C ALA A 13 2.67 -0.66 -3.46
N LYS A 14 2.57 0.11 -4.57
CA LYS A 14 3.32 -0.16 -5.79
C LYS A 14 4.83 -0.05 -5.58
N ARG A 15 5.28 0.96 -4.83
CA ARG A 15 6.71 1.15 -4.53
C ARG A 15 7.28 0.01 -3.70
N LEU A 16 6.53 -0.47 -2.70
CA LEU A 16 6.93 -1.61 -1.87
C LEU A 16 7.01 -2.89 -2.70
N GLY A 17 6.08 -3.10 -3.64
CA GLY A 17 6.16 -4.21 -4.60
C GLY A 17 7.43 -4.17 -5.45
N LEU A 18 7.73 -3.01 -6.06
CA LEU A 18 8.96 -2.83 -6.85
C LEU A 18 10.24 -3.03 -6.01
N LEU A 19 10.24 -2.58 -4.75
CA LEU A 19 11.36 -2.79 -3.85
C LEU A 19 11.55 -4.28 -3.55
N GLN A 20 10.46 -5.01 -3.33
CA GLN A 20 10.52 -6.45 -3.08
C GLN A 20 11.07 -7.22 -4.29
N ASP A 21 10.66 -6.85 -5.51
CA ASP A 21 11.21 -7.42 -6.74
C ASP A 21 12.71 -7.11 -6.89
N ALA A 22 13.11 -5.86 -6.64
CA ALA A 22 14.52 -5.47 -6.69
C ALA A 22 15.38 -6.25 -5.68
N LEU A 23 14.89 -6.44 -4.44
CA LEU A 23 15.60 -7.21 -3.42
C LEU A 23 15.74 -8.68 -3.81
N ASN A 24 14.70 -9.28 -4.40
CA ASN A 24 14.75 -10.67 -4.89
C ASN A 24 15.74 -10.80 -6.06
N ASN A 25 15.73 -9.86 -7.00
CA ASN A 25 16.67 -9.84 -8.12
C ASN A 25 18.12 -9.67 -7.65
N SER A 26 18.37 -8.81 -6.67
CA SER A 26 19.71 -8.63 -6.09
C SER A 26 20.21 -9.90 -5.39
N LEU A 27 19.35 -10.61 -4.67
CA LEU A 27 19.70 -11.89 -4.04
C LEU A 27 20.06 -12.95 -5.10
N ALA A 28 19.26 -13.07 -6.16
CA ALA A 28 19.54 -13.99 -7.26
C ALA A 28 20.83 -13.62 -8.01
N TRP A 29 21.09 -12.32 -8.18
CA TRP A 29 22.32 -11.84 -8.80
C TRP A 29 23.55 -12.23 -7.98
N ILE A 30 23.55 -12.02 -6.65
CA ILE A 30 24.65 -12.44 -5.78
C ILE A 30 24.91 -13.93 -5.91
N GLU A 31 23.85 -14.75 -5.86
CA GLU A 31 23.97 -16.20 -5.95
C GLU A 31 24.60 -16.65 -7.27
N SER A 32 24.13 -16.10 -8.40
CA SER A 32 24.64 -16.44 -9.74
C SER A 32 26.05 -15.90 -10.02
N SER A 33 26.48 -14.83 -9.34
CA SER A 33 27.70 -14.09 -9.69
C SER A 33 28.86 -14.34 -8.73
N ARG A 34 28.60 -14.85 -7.51
CA ARG A 34 29.65 -15.03 -6.48
C ARG A 34 30.74 -16.01 -6.90
N GLU A 35 30.42 -17.04 -7.67
CA GLU A 35 31.41 -18.04 -8.13
C GLU A 35 32.40 -17.45 -9.14
N GLN A 36 31.96 -16.44 -9.91
CA GLN A 36 32.73 -15.82 -10.98
C GLN A 36 33.52 -14.60 -10.50
N SER A 37 33.29 -14.13 -9.27
CA SER A 37 33.92 -12.94 -8.71
C SER A 37 34.42 -13.20 -7.29
N PRO A 38 35.72 -13.48 -7.12
CA PRO A 38 36.32 -13.71 -5.81
C PRO A 38 36.09 -12.56 -4.82
N ARG A 39 36.08 -11.31 -5.32
CA ARG A 39 35.80 -10.13 -4.50
C ARG A 39 34.35 -10.14 -3.99
N LEU A 40 33.39 -10.47 -4.84
CA LEU A 40 31.99 -10.58 -4.43
C LEU A 40 31.79 -11.73 -3.44
N ALA A 41 32.48 -12.86 -3.66
CA ALA A 41 32.38 -14.03 -2.78
C ALA A 41 32.76 -13.72 -1.32
N LEU A 42 33.73 -12.84 -1.09
CA LEU A 42 34.15 -12.40 0.25
C LEU A 42 33.04 -11.66 1.02
N GLU A 43 32.17 -10.94 0.31
CA GLU A 43 31.11 -10.13 0.92
C GLU A 43 29.70 -10.74 0.77
N ALA A 44 29.58 -11.83 -0.01
CA ALA A 44 28.31 -12.40 -0.43
C ALA A 44 27.39 -12.75 0.75
N GLU A 45 27.94 -13.29 1.84
CA GLU A 45 27.16 -13.66 3.02
C GLU A 45 26.58 -12.44 3.73
N THR A 46 27.41 -11.42 3.96
CA THR A 46 27.01 -10.16 4.59
C THR A 46 25.94 -9.44 3.75
N LEU A 47 26.16 -9.33 2.44
CA LEU A 47 25.20 -8.71 1.53
C LEU A 47 23.89 -9.48 1.47
N THR A 48 23.96 -10.82 1.43
CA THR A 48 22.78 -11.68 1.45
C THR A 48 21.98 -11.50 2.73
N LEU A 49 22.65 -11.41 3.89
CA LEU A 49 21.99 -11.16 5.17
C LEU A 49 21.26 -9.81 5.18
N GLN A 50 21.93 -8.74 4.75
CA GLN A 50 21.36 -7.40 4.68
C GLN A 50 20.14 -7.34 3.75
N LEU A 51 20.24 -7.94 2.55
CA LEU A 51 19.13 -7.99 1.59
C LEU A 51 17.95 -8.81 2.12
N ARG A 52 18.20 -9.92 2.83
CA ARG A 52 17.14 -10.71 3.47
C ARG A 52 16.43 -9.91 4.57
N GLN A 53 17.16 -9.17 5.40
CA GLN A 53 16.58 -8.30 6.41
C GLN A 53 15.72 -7.20 5.79
N ALA A 54 16.23 -6.52 4.75
CA ALA A 54 15.48 -5.51 4.02
C ALA A 54 14.20 -6.07 3.38
N ARG A 55 14.26 -7.32 2.87
CA ARG A 55 13.09 -8.01 2.31
C ARG A 55 12.02 -8.29 3.36
N VAL A 56 12.42 -8.75 4.54
CA VAL A 56 11.49 -8.97 5.67
C VAL A 56 10.81 -7.66 6.09
N GLN A 57 11.58 -6.57 6.20
CA GLN A 57 11.04 -5.26 6.52
C GLN A 57 10.07 -4.75 5.44
N THR A 58 10.43 -4.90 4.17
CA THR A 58 9.58 -4.49 3.03
C THR A 58 8.28 -5.28 3.02
N GLN A 59 8.33 -6.59 3.29
CA GLN A 59 7.14 -7.44 3.37
C GLN A 59 6.25 -7.04 4.55
N ALA A 60 6.81 -6.73 5.71
CA ALA A 60 6.05 -6.24 6.87
C ALA A 60 5.34 -4.92 6.57
N LEU A 61 6.04 -3.98 5.92
CA LEU A 61 5.45 -2.71 5.48
C LEU A 61 4.34 -2.93 4.44
N ALA A 62 4.55 -3.82 3.47
CA ALA A 62 3.54 -4.12 2.46
C ALA A 62 2.26 -4.69 3.09
N GLN A 63 2.40 -5.56 4.09
CA GLN A 63 1.26 -6.07 4.86
C GLN A 63 0.54 -4.98 5.63
N GLN A 64 1.26 -4.01 6.22
CA GLN A 64 0.64 -2.88 6.91
C GLN A 64 -0.12 -1.95 5.97
N VAL A 65 0.46 -1.66 4.80
CA VAL A 65 -0.16 -0.81 3.76
C VAL A 65 -1.42 -1.46 3.17
N ALA A 66 -1.47 -2.80 3.14
CA ALA A 66 -2.66 -3.53 2.68
C ALA A 66 -3.80 -3.55 3.71
N ARG A 67 -3.57 -3.12 4.97
CA ARG A 67 -4.63 -3.08 5.97
C ARG A 67 -5.65 -1.99 5.64
N PRO A 68 -6.96 -2.27 5.76
CA PRO A 68 -7.97 -1.24 5.61
C PRO A 68 -7.75 -0.15 6.66
N VAL A 69 -7.85 1.11 6.23
CA VAL A 69 -7.81 2.27 7.12
C VAL A 69 -9.22 2.48 7.66
N THR A 70 -9.35 2.58 8.97
CA THR A 70 -10.62 2.89 9.64
C THR A 70 -10.59 4.33 10.13
N LEU A 71 -11.59 5.11 9.73
CA LEU A 71 -11.86 6.44 10.27
C LEU A 71 -13.13 6.38 11.11
N ALA A 72 -13.11 6.99 12.30
CA ALA A 72 -14.29 7.11 13.16
C ALA A 72 -14.54 8.59 13.48
N LEU A 73 -15.79 9.02 13.30
CA LEU A 73 -16.22 10.38 13.62
C LEU A 73 -17.00 10.40 14.94
N PHE A 74 -16.62 11.28 15.86
CA PHE A 74 -17.25 11.45 17.17
C PHE A 74 -17.66 12.90 17.39
N GLY A 75 -18.71 13.12 18.19
CA GLY A 75 -19.21 14.45 18.52
C GLY A 75 -20.73 14.48 18.69
N GLN A 76 -21.26 15.59 19.24
CA GLN A 76 -22.69 15.72 19.55
C GLN A 76 -23.57 15.84 18.30
N SER A 77 -23.16 16.63 17.31
CA SER A 77 -23.97 16.84 16.10
C SER A 77 -24.00 15.59 15.22
N GLN A 78 -25.13 14.89 15.14
CA GLN A 78 -25.33 13.76 14.22
C GLN A 78 -25.28 14.26 12.76
N ALA A 79 -26.00 15.34 12.46
CA ALA A 79 -26.04 15.96 11.13
C ALA A 79 -24.64 16.42 10.66
N GLY A 80 -23.82 17.00 11.55
CA GLY A 80 -22.46 17.42 11.20
C GLY A 80 -21.54 16.25 10.86
N LYS A 81 -21.65 15.12 11.58
CA LYS A 81 -20.91 13.89 11.26
C LYS A 81 -21.37 13.30 9.92
N ALA A 82 -22.68 13.25 9.69
CA ALA A 82 -23.27 12.77 8.44
C ALA A 82 -22.80 13.61 7.24
N TRP A 83 -22.80 14.93 7.37
CA TRP A 83 -22.29 15.84 6.36
C TRP A 83 -20.81 15.62 6.05
N LEU A 84 -19.96 15.48 7.07
CA LEU A 84 -18.52 15.25 6.87
C LEU A 84 -18.24 13.89 6.20
N LEU A 85 -18.97 12.83 6.57
CA LEU A 85 -18.86 11.53 5.88
C LEU A 85 -19.25 11.63 4.41
N ASN A 86 -20.31 12.39 4.11
CA ASN A 86 -20.77 12.58 2.74
C ASN A 86 -19.69 13.26 1.90
N GLU A 87 -19.16 14.39 2.36
CA GLU A 87 -18.12 15.12 1.63
C GLU A 87 -16.82 14.33 1.44
N MET A 88 -16.48 13.44 2.37
CA MET A 88 -15.24 12.67 2.30
C MET A 88 -15.32 11.38 1.47
N VAL A 89 -16.48 10.70 1.48
CA VAL A 89 -16.58 9.30 1.04
C VAL A 89 -17.74 9.05 0.08
N ALA A 90 -18.72 9.96 -0.02
CA ALA A 90 -19.83 9.75 -0.93
C ALA A 90 -19.39 9.82 -2.40
N ASP A 91 -20.16 9.14 -3.24
CA ASP A 91 -20.00 9.23 -4.69
C ASP A 91 -20.47 10.60 -5.23
N ALA A 92 -20.39 10.78 -6.55
CA ALA A 92 -20.84 12.00 -7.22
C ALA A 92 -22.34 12.30 -7.03
N GLN A 93 -23.11 11.34 -6.53
CA GLN A 93 -24.54 11.44 -6.24
C GLN A 93 -24.82 11.61 -4.74
N GLY A 94 -23.78 11.81 -3.92
CA GLY A 94 -23.94 11.98 -2.47
C GLY A 94 -24.44 10.72 -1.76
N GLN A 95 -24.20 9.54 -2.35
CA GLN A 95 -24.61 8.27 -1.76
C GLN A 95 -23.40 7.61 -1.09
N LEU A 96 -23.61 7.11 0.14
CA LEU A 96 -22.65 6.26 0.83
C LEU A 96 -23.16 4.83 0.83
N VAL A 97 -22.85 4.08 -0.24
CA VAL A 97 -23.22 2.67 -0.36
C VAL A 97 -22.19 1.81 0.35
N THR A 98 -22.64 1.03 1.33
CA THR A 98 -21.82 0.07 2.07
C THR A 98 -22.27 -1.35 1.79
N ARG A 99 -21.33 -2.30 1.77
CA ARG A 99 -21.63 -3.72 1.61
C ARG A 99 -21.78 -4.37 2.98
N MET A 100 -22.95 -4.93 3.27
CA MET A 100 -23.24 -5.71 4.46
C MET A 100 -23.61 -7.14 4.06
N GLY A 101 -22.65 -8.06 4.21
CA GLY A 101 -22.77 -9.40 3.64
C GLY A 101 -22.97 -9.33 2.12
N ASP A 102 -24.04 -9.93 1.63
CA ASP A 102 -24.38 -9.93 0.20
C ASP A 102 -25.23 -8.72 -0.24
N LYS A 103 -25.58 -7.81 0.67
CA LYS A 103 -26.43 -6.64 0.38
C LYS A 103 -25.58 -5.37 0.21
N LEU A 104 -25.96 -4.55 -0.76
CA LEU A 104 -25.52 -3.15 -0.88
C LEU A 104 -26.58 -2.26 -0.25
N LEU A 105 -26.21 -1.48 0.75
CA LEU A 105 -27.12 -0.60 1.49
C LEU A 105 -26.59 0.82 1.47
N ASN A 106 -27.45 1.79 1.20
CA ASN A 106 -27.12 3.19 1.45
C ASN A 106 -27.15 3.47 2.96
N TRP A 107 -26.05 4.00 3.50
CA TRP A 107 -25.89 4.28 4.92
C TRP A 107 -26.88 5.31 5.46
N PHE A 108 -27.07 6.43 4.75
CA PHE A 108 -28.00 7.50 5.15
C PHE A 108 -29.47 7.09 5.02
N GLN A 109 -29.80 6.07 4.23
CA GLN A 109 -31.19 5.65 4.07
C GLN A 109 -31.57 4.45 4.95
N HIS A 110 -30.62 3.54 5.19
CA HIS A 110 -30.92 2.23 5.78
C HIS A 110 -30.25 1.98 7.13
N ILE A 111 -29.21 2.74 7.49
CA ILE A 111 -28.40 2.49 8.70
C ILE A 111 -28.53 3.65 9.70
N ASN A 112 -28.30 4.88 9.24
CA ASN A 112 -28.39 6.09 10.04
C ASN A 112 -29.17 7.15 9.26
N PRO A 113 -30.52 7.06 9.26
CA PRO A 113 -31.39 8.09 8.69
C PRO A 113 -31.26 9.44 9.40
#